data_AF-A0A9Q0RN75-F1
#
_entry.id   AF-A0A9Q0RN75-F1
#
_cell.length_a   1.000
_cell.length_b   1.000
_cell.length_c   1.000
_cell.angle_alpha   90.00
_cell.angle_beta   90.00
_cell.angle_gamma   90.00
#
_symmetry.space_group_name_H-M   'P 1'
#
loop_
_entity.id
_entity.type
_entity.pdbx_description
1 polymer ?
#
loop_
_entity_poly.entity_id
_entity_poly.type
_entity_poly.pdbx_seq_one_letter_code
_entity_poly.pdbx_strand_id
1 'polypeptide(L)'
;MVRFCFLLVTWLFVLNSSIQAFKDDDYVLNPFLTPEQNRVARARKLIEQNETDEQPFEGRSDPNETGFCSLLLPGLARMSKGIDVTSLDLFPSDIAQPGGFRQSIFEFTCKEGKIWKHPSFSDREYSWPDQVQSVTRIPAGSLSISTNFDENIDEVKKSMAAKVDLEVNAGTFGSFSGSTSYKEAKGHMLKTDKSVAEVRNFRFINIRQFCNVFFIQTSATVSSIEFDLKAPEILHTSPYFESWVESLPSSYEKDPLMYDEFVDTFGTHYFDIAKFGGYLYQKTIIENSYVKDTNEKEVEANLKLSFKAFAGIKTSIGGEIEDTTKESKERFSRNTENNFYYYGGVSKFTTDEDENYMAKWWDTVNEDPWLFGGQIRPIEWLIKDAAKQNETRKAVVLKMVRAYQIRSLLTQIDEYLNSPKVDLHSIKQREAAIKQLFDSWKKELKEENDPKTKPYYEFMAEELKRVPTQCVAIKTNYKLPNGTMASKLERYDCADQSYYEEMNPVEFPKSKSICVYLNNRFPFINNKHRLKI
;
A
#
# COMPACT_ATOMS: atom_id res chain seq x y z
N MET A 1 45.86 -9.18 -2.32
CA MET A 1 44.95 -10.24 -2.80
C MET A 1 44.68 -11.30 -1.74
N VAL A 2 45.63 -12.18 -1.38
CA VAL A 2 45.38 -13.34 -0.47
C VAL A 2 44.63 -12.99 0.82
N ARG A 3 45.05 -11.96 1.58
CA ARG A 3 44.32 -11.51 2.80
C ARG A 3 42.90 -11.00 2.55
N PHE A 4 42.61 -10.46 1.36
CA PHE A 4 41.28 -9.97 1.00
C PHE A 4 40.36 -11.12 0.59
N CYS A 5 40.87 -12.10 -0.16
CA CYS A 5 40.15 -13.36 -0.41
C CYS A 5 39.88 -14.09 0.90
N PHE A 6 40.82 -14.12 1.85
CA PHE A 6 40.61 -14.74 3.16
C PHE A 6 39.44 -14.07 3.90
N LEU A 7 39.46 -12.74 4.07
CA LEU A 7 38.38 -12.02 4.73
C LEU A 7 37.02 -12.18 4.04
N LEU A 8 36.98 -12.13 2.69
CA LEU A 8 35.74 -12.35 1.93
C LEU A 8 35.21 -13.78 2.10
N VAL A 9 36.09 -14.77 2.11
CA VAL A 9 35.73 -16.17 2.37
C VAL A 9 35.25 -16.35 3.80
N THR A 10 35.88 -15.76 4.83
CA THR A 10 35.37 -15.85 6.21
C THR A 10 34.01 -15.16 6.34
N TRP A 11 33.79 -14.02 5.67
CA TRP A 11 32.53 -13.30 5.71
C TRP A 11 31.39 -14.06 5.01
N LEU A 12 31.70 -14.67 3.85
CA LEU A 12 30.79 -15.60 3.16
C LEU A 12 30.55 -16.89 3.96
N PHE A 13 31.54 -17.40 4.70
CA PHE A 13 31.35 -18.55 5.58
C PHE A 13 30.43 -18.22 6.76
N VAL A 14 30.59 -17.04 7.38
CA VAL A 14 29.68 -16.58 8.45
C VAL A 14 28.26 -16.43 7.92
N LEU A 15 28.06 -15.84 6.73
CA LEU A 15 26.75 -15.75 6.08
C LEU A 15 26.15 -17.13 5.73
N ASN A 16 26.95 -18.06 5.20
CA ASN A 16 26.44 -19.37 4.78
C ASN A 16 26.15 -20.30 5.98
N SER A 17 26.97 -20.23 7.04
CA SER A 17 26.71 -20.92 8.32
C SER A 17 25.44 -20.41 9.00
N SER A 18 25.08 -19.13 8.83
CA SER A 18 23.79 -18.60 9.31
C SER A 18 22.59 -19.10 8.51
N ILE A 19 22.78 -19.61 7.28
CA ILE A 19 21.72 -20.11 6.41
C ILE A 19 21.52 -21.63 6.59
N GLN A 20 22.58 -22.38 6.89
CA GLN A 20 22.50 -23.84 7.10
C GLN A 20 22.09 -24.27 8.52
N ALA A 21 21.93 -23.33 9.47
CA ALA A 21 21.53 -23.62 10.85
C ALA A 21 20.02 -23.83 11.08
N PHE A 22 19.21 -23.86 10.00
CA PHE A 22 17.77 -24.16 10.06
C PHE A 22 17.46 -25.55 9.51
N LYS A 23 17.76 -26.58 10.31
CA LYS A 23 17.12 -27.89 10.31
C LYS A 23 17.45 -28.63 11.61
N ASP A 24 16.47 -29.41 12.06
CA ASP A 24 16.44 -30.25 13.27
C ASP A 24 16.02 -29.51 14.56
N ASP A 25 14.77 -29.74 14.97
CA ASP A 25 14.18 -29.33 16.24
C ASP A 25 14.62 -30.28 17.37
N ASP A 26 15.11 -29.71 18.48
CA ASP A 26 14.69 -30.14 19.81
C ASP A 26 14.92 -29.01 20.83
N TYR A 27 14.25 -29.06 21.99
CA TYR A 27 14.17 -27.94 22.96
C TYR A 27 15.50 -27.57 23.66
N VAL A 28 16.41 -26.92 22.93
CA VAL A 28 17.67 -26.38 23.47
C VAL A 28 17.76 -24.88 23.19
N LEU A 29 17.87 -24.08 24.27
CA LEU A 29 18.24 -22.66 24.15
C LEU A 29 19.56 -22.55 23.38
N ASN A 30 19.59 -21.79 22.28
CA ASN A 30 20.81 -21.66 21.50
C ASN A 30 21.87 -20.93 22.37
N PRO A 31 22.97 -21.60 22.77
CA PRO A 31 23.93 -21.05 23.73
C PRO A 31 24.81 -19.96 23.11
N PHE A 32 24.73 -19.77 21.79
CA PHE A 32 25.43 -18.71 21.05
C PHE A 32 24.58 -17.44 20.86
N LEU A 33 23.30 -17.48 21.23
CA LEU A 33 22.42 -16.31 21.26
C LEU A 33 22.43 -15.67 22.65
N THR A 34 22.39 -14.34 22.71
CA THR A 34 22.19 -13.63 23.98
C THR A 34 20.82 -14.00 24.60
N PRO A 35 20.61 -13.80 25.92
CA PRO A 35 19.30 -14.03 26.54
C PRO A 35 18.17 -13.23 25.88
N GLU A 36 18.50 -12.07 25.32
CA GLU A 36 17.62 -11.17 24.57
C GLU A 36 17.29 -11.73 23.18
N GLN A 37 18.29 -12.19 22.41
CA GLN A 37 18.06 -12.88 21.14
C GLN A 37 17.26 -14.18 21.31
N ASN A 38 17.48 -14.92 22.40
CA ASN A 38 16.69 -16.09 22.76
C ASN A 38 15.23 -15.72 23.14
N ARG A 39 14.98 -14.53 23.70
CA ARG A 39 13.61 -14.01 23.92
C ARG A 39 12.92 -13.66 22.59
N VAL A 40 13.60 -12.93 21.70
CA VAL A 40 13.08 -12.58 20.37
C VAL A 40 12.77 -13.83 19.54
N ALA A 41 13.66 -14.84 19.55
CA ALA A 41 13.43 -16.11 18.87
C ALA A 41 12.22 -16.88 19.43
N ARG A 42 12.04 -16.86 20.76
CA ARG A 42 10.88 -17.49 21.42
C ARG A 42 9.58 -16.75 21.11
N ALA A 43 9.59 -15.41 21.10
CA ALA A 43 8.43 -14.60 20.74
C ALA A 43 7.99 -14.88 19.29
N ARG A 44 8.93 -14.94 18.34
CA ARG A 44 8.64 -15.29 16.94
C ARG A 44 8.05 -16.69 16.79
N LYS A 45 8.62 -17.71 17.45
CA LYS A 45 8.07 -19.09 17.34
C LYS A 45 6.66 -19.22 17.96
N LEU A 46 6.34 -18.42 18.99
CA LEU A 46 4.98 -18.34 19.54
C LEU A 46 3.99 -17.62 18.60
N ILE A 47 4.45 -16.62 17.84
CA ILE A 47 3.64 -15.95 16.81
C ILE A 47 3.38 -16.91 15.65
N GLU A 48 4.41 -17.59 15.13
CA GLU A 48 4.28 -18.58 14.05
C GLU A 48 3.31 -19.72 14.42
N GLN A 49 3.35 -20.21 15.67
CA GLN A 49 2.41 -21.22 16.18
C GLN A 49 0.95 -20.72 16.18
N ASN A 50 0.71 -19.48 16.63
CA ASN A 50 -0.63 -18.86 16.59
C ASN A 50 -1.14 -18.58 15.17
N GLU A 51 -0.27 -18.43 14.18
CA GLU A 51 -0.66 -18.23 12.77
C GLU A 51 -0.96 -19.55 12.04
N THR A 52 -0.40 -20.68 12.46
CA THR A 52 -0.66 -22.00 11.85
C THR A 52 -1.86 -22.75 12.41
N ASP A 53 -2.31 -22.40 13.63
CA ASP A 53 -3.46 -23.02 14.29
C ASP A 53 -4.79 -22.26 14.03
N GLU A 54 -5.04 -21.80 12.79
CA GLU A 54 -6.39 -21.39 12.32
C GLU A 54 -7.34 -22.62 12.16
N GLN A 55 -7.28 -23.60 13.06
CA GLN A 55 -8.32 -24.63 13.18
C GLN A 55 -9.53 -24.08 13.95
N PRO A 56 -10.78 -24.33 13.50
CA PRO A 56 -11.97 -23.88 14.21
C PRO A 56 -12.00 -24.53 15.61
N PHE A 57 -12.08 -23.70 16.63
CA PHE A 57 -12.02 -24.11 18.03
C PHE A 57 -13.31 -24.83 18.45
N GLU A 58 -13.45 -26.12 18.16
CA GLU A 58 -14.62 -26.97 18.50
C GLU A 58 -14.78 -27.27 20.01
N GLY A 59 -14.31 -26.38 20.88
CA GLY A 59 -14.54 -26.46 22.32
C GLY A 59 -15.98 -26.09 22.67
N ARG A 60 -16.78 -27.09 23.10
CA ARG A 60 -18.13 -26.92 23.66
C ARG A 60 -18.12 -26.08 24.94
N SER A 61 -18.02 -24.77 24.78
CA SER A 61 -18.56 -23.77 25.71
C SER A 61 -19.97 -23.41 25.26
N ASP A 62 -20.83 -23.01 26.20
CA ASP A 62 -22.22 -22.64 25.88
C ASP A 62 -22.21 -21.38 24.99
N PRO A 63 -22.71 -21.41 23.74
CA PRO A 63 -22.47 -20.35 22.75
C PRO A 63 -23.06 -18.98 23.12
N ASN A 64 -23.79 -18.88 24.22
CA ASN A 64 -24.36 -17.64 24.74
C ASN A 64 -23.45 -16.86 25.70
N GLU A 65 -22.40 -17.44 26.30
CA GLU A 65 -21.62 -16.74 27.34
C GLU A 65 -20.46 -15.88 26.81
N THR A 66 -19.83 -16.26 25.70
CA THR A 66 -18.59 -15.61 25.24
C THR A 66 -18.82 -14.39 24.34
N GLY A 67 -19.98 -14.29 23.68
CA GLY A 67 -20.34 -13.16 22.83
C GLY A 67 -19.52 -13.02 21.54
N PHE A 68 -18.75 -14.04 21.16
CA PHE A 68 -18.03 -14.09 19.89
C PHE A 68 -18.97 -14.38 18.71
N CYS A 69 -18.57 -13.92 17.53
CA CYS A 69 -19.28 -14.20 16.29
C CYS A 69 -19.10 -15.67 15.87
N SER A 70 -20.19 -16.43 15.81
CA SER A 70 -20.16 -17.86 15.43
C SER A 70 -19.78 -18.09 13.96
N LEU A 71 -20.10 -17.13 13.08
CA LEU A 71 -19.75 -17.18 11.66
C LEU A 71 -19.54 -15.78 11.12
N LEU A 72 -18.28 -15.34 11.04
CA LEU A 72 -17.92 -14.04 10.48
C LEU A 72 -18.18 -13.96 8.97
N LEU A 73 -18.46 -12.74 8.51
CA LEU A 73 -18.46 -12.40 7.08
C LEU A 73 -17.07 -12.69 6.46
N PRO A 74 -17.00 -13.37 5.30
CA PRO A 74 -15.74 -13.68 4.64
C PRO A 74 -14.88 -12.43 4.39
N GLY A 75 -13.57 -12.57 4.60
CA GLY A 75 -12.61 -11.46 4.53
C GLY A 75 -12.37 -10.72 5.85
N LEU A 76 -13.33 -10.66 6.78
CA LEU A 76 -13.15 -9.90 8.03
C LEU A 76 -11.92 -10.33 8.85
N ALA A 77 -11.57 -11.62 8.88
CA ALA A 77 -10.36 -12.12 9.54
C ALA A 77 -9.04 -11.55 8.99
N ARG A 78 -9.05 -10.96 7.78
CA ARG A 78 -7.92 -10.20 7.22
C ARG A 78 -8.01 -8.71 7.57
N MET A 79 -9.22 -8.17 7.75
CA MET A 79 -9.45 -6.80 8.23
C MET A 79 -9.11 -6.62 9.71
N SER A 80 -9.23 -7.69 10.53
CA SER A 80 -8.79 -7.67 11.94
C SER A 80 -7.28 -7.56 12.12
N LYS A 81 -6.48 -7.88 11.09
CA LYS A 81 -5.02 -7.90 11.12
C LYS A 81 -4.45 -6.49 10.91
N GLY A 82 -3.41 -6.18 11.68
CA GLY A 82 -2.62 -4.96 11.49
C GLY A 82 -1.79 -4.99 10.22
N ILE A 83 -1.23 -3.84 9.84
CA ILE A 83 -0.59 -3.62 8.54
C ILE A 83 0.71 -2.86 8.69
N ASP A 84 1.80 -3.42 8.20
CA ASP A 84 3.07 -2.70 8.02
C ASP A 84 3.15 -2.12 6.60
N VAL A 85 2.76 -0.84 6.48
CA VAL A 85 2.71 -0.10 5.20
C VAL A 85 4.04 -0.07 4.45
N THR A 86 5.18 -0.33 5.11
CA THR A 86 6.46 -0.44 4.42
C THR A 86 6.49 -1.71 3.58
N SER A 87 5.99 -2.82 4.11
CA SER A 87 5.94 -4.13 3.42
C SER A 87 4.63 -4.45 2.71
N LEU A 88 3.59 -3.62 2.87
CA LEU A 88 2.25 -3.85 2.35
C LEU A 88 2.23 -4.14 0.84
N ASP A 89 1.62 -5.26 0.48
CA ASP A 89 1.41 -5.70 -0.88
C ASP A 89 0.04 -6.40 -0.95
N LEU A 90 -0.94 -5.75 -1.58
CA LEU A 90 -2.26 -6.36 -1.79
C LEU A 90 -2.28 -7.35 -2.96
N PHE A 91 -1.26 -7.33 -3.82
CA PHE A 91 -1.19 -8.14 -5.03
C PHE A 91 0.20 -8.76 -5.21
N PRO A 92 0.68 -9.53 -4.22
CA PRO A 92 1.95 -10.23 -4.35
C PRO A 92 1.86 -11.27 -5.47
N SER A 93 2.97 -11.48 -6.17
CA SER A 93 3.13 -12.54 -7.17
C SER A 93 3.01 -13.94 -6.55
N ASP A 94 3.43 -14.07 -5.29
CA ASP A 94 3.34 -15.26 -4.46
C ASP A 94 2.34 -15.00 -3.31
N ILE A 95 1.15 -15.61 -3.43
CA ILE A 95 0.05 -15.45 -2.47
C ILE A 95 0.31 -16.08 -1.10
N ALA A 96 1.37 -16.89 -0.94
CA ALA A 96 1.77 -17.44 0.36
C ALA A 96 2.54 -16.43 1.21
N GLN A 97 2.97 -15.29 0.63
CA GLN A 97 3.65 -14.24 1.38
C GLN A 97 2.65 -13.43 2.21
N PRO A 98 3.01 -13.02 3.44
CA PRO A 98 2.09 -12.34 4.36
C PRO A 98 1.68 -10.92 3.90
N GLY A 99 2.08 -10.44 2.73
CA GLY A 99 1.57 -9.19 2.12
C GLY A 99 1.72 -7.92 2.96
N GLY A 100 2.56 -7.93 4.00
CA GLY A 100 2.65 -6.84 4.98
C GLY A 100 1.56 -6.83 6.06
N PHE A 101 0.67 -7.82 6.10
CA PHE A 101 -0.21 -8.07 7.24
C PHE A 101 0.59 -8.50 8.48
N ARG A 102 0.00 -8.29 9.65
CA ARG A 102 0.59 -8.46 10.99
C ARG A 102 -0.44 -9.08 11.95
N GLN A 103 -0.12 -9.14 13.25
CA GLN A 103 -1.00 -9.73 14.25
C GLN A 103 -2.40 -9.08 14.26
N SER A 104 -3.42 -9.85 14.64
CA SER A 104 -4.77 -9.34 14.88
C SER A 104 -4.79 -8.23 15.94
N ILE A 105 -5.33 -7.08 15.56
CA ILE A 105 -5.61 -5.92 16.41
C ILE A 105 -7.00 -6.06 17.02
N PHE A 106 -7.99 -6.42 16.20
CA PHE A 106 -9.40 -6.51 16.58
C PHE A 106 -9.82 -7.95 16.86
N GLU A 107 -10.74 -8.10 17.82
CA GLU A 107 -11.46 -9.35 18.09
C GLU A 107 -12.95 -9.06 17.93
N PHE A 108 -13.59 -9.72 16.97
CA PHE A 108 -14.95 -9.42 16.57
C PHE A 108 -15.98 -10.07 17.51
N THR A 109 -16.83 -9.24 18.11
CA THR A 109 -17.93 -9.68 18.98
C THR A 109 -19.26 -9.49 18.26
N CYS A 110 -20.26 -10.29 18.61
CA CYS A 110 -21.60 -10.24 18.00
C CYS A 110 -22.70 -10.17 19.07
N LYS A 111 -22.47 -9.36 20.12
CA LYS A 111 -23.36 -9.19 21.27
C LYS A 111 -24.67 -8.49 20.90
N GLU A 112 -24.66 -7.67 19.85
CA GLU A 112 -25.86 -7.05 19.30
C GLU A 112 -26.75 -8.05 18.52
N GLY A 113 -26.29 -9.29 18.28
CA GLY A 113 -27.08 -10.33 17.60
C GLY A 113 -27.40 -10.04 16.13
N LYS A 114 -26.66 -9.12 15.50
CA LYS A 114 -26.87 -8.70 14.11
C LYS A 114 -26.50 -9.82 13.13
N ILE A 115 -27.34 -9.97 12.12
CA ILE A 115 -27.18 -10.97 11.06
C ILE A 115 -27.20 -10.25 9.69
N TRP A 116 -26.35 -10.71 8.79
CA TRP A 116 -26.30 -10.30 7.39
C TRP A 116 -26.51 -11.51 6.47
N LYS A 117 -27.21 -11.30 5.35
CA LYS A 117 -27.42 -12.32 4.30
C LYS A 117 -26.94 -11.77 2.97
N HIS A 118 -26.24 -12.60 2.18
CA HIS A 118 -25.80 -12.15 0.85
C HIS A 118 -27.00 -12.03 -0.10
N PRO A 119 -27.35 -10.84 -0.61
CA PRO A 119 -28.64 -10.57 -1.26
C PRO A 119 -28.80 -11.18 -2.67
N SER A 120 -27.95 -12.14 -3.07
CA SER A 120 -27.96 -12.65 -4.46
C SER A 120 -27.61 -14.12 -4.64
N PHE A 121 -26.82 -14.75 -3.76
CA PHE A 121 -26.20 -16.05 -4.07
C PHE A 121 -26.01 -17.00 -2.87
N SER A 122 -26.42 -16.61 -1.65
CA SER A 122 -26.21 -17.46 -0.47
C SER A 122 -27.37 -17.35 0.51
N ASP A 123 -27.99 -18.49 0.82
CA ASP A 123 -28.94 -18.65 1.92
C ASP A 123 -28.26 -18.61 3.30
N ARG A 124 -26.92 -18.56 3.32
CA ARG A 124 -26.11 -18.54 4.54
C ARG A 124 -26.27 -17.21 5.26
N GLU A 125 -26.60 -17.31 6.54
CA GLU A 125 -26.61 -16.20 7.47
C GLU A 125 -25.20 -16.03 8.07
N TYR A 126 -24.68 -14.80 8.05
CA TYR A 126 -23.40 -14.44 8.66
C TYR A 126 -23.65 -13.50 9.83
N SER A 127 -22.88 -13.66 10.90
CA SER A 127 -22.88 -12.73 12.02
C SER A 127 -22.24 -11.41 11.59
N TRP A 128 -22.90 -10.29 11.87
CA TRP A 128 -22.38 -8.94 11.63
C TRP A 128 -21.79 -8.41 12.94
N PRO A 129 -20.46 -8.21 13.03
CA PRO A 129 -19.83 -7.82 14.29
C PRO A 129 -20.23 -6.43 14.81
N ASP A 130 -20.21 -6.30 16.13
CA ASP A 130 -20.46 -5.07 16.85
C ASP A 130 -19.46 -3.97 16.44
N GLN A 131 -18.25 -4.32 15.98
CA GLN A 131 -17.20 -3.39 15.54
C GLN A 131 -17.43 -2.85 14.10
N VAL A 132 -18.26 -3.50 13.28
CA VAL A 132 -18.50 -3.12 11.88
C VAL A 132 -19.68 -2.16 11.78
N GLN A 133 -19.43 -0.95 11.31
CA GLN A 133 -20.42 0.11 11.13
C GLN A 133 -21.35 -0.17 9.94
N SER A 134 -20.80 -0.54 8.79
CA SER A 134 -21.59 -0.87 7.60
C SER A 134 -21.01 -2.02 6.77
N VAL A 135 -21.91 -2.71 6.07
CA VAL A 135 -21.60 -3.76 5.10
C VAL A 135 -22.27 -3.37 3.78
N THR A 136 -21.51 -2.75 2.88
CA THR A 136 -22.02 -2.18 1.63
C THR A 136 -21.63 -3.06 0.45
N ARG A 137 -22.60 -3.43 -0.40
CA ARG A 137 -22.28 -4.12 -1.65
C ARG A 137 -21.81 -3.12 -2.69
N ILE A 138 -20.58 -3.27 -3.17
CA ILE A 138 -20.08 -2.58 -4.37
C ILE A 138 -20.70 -3.28 -5.60
N PRO A 139 -21.39 -2.58 -6.51
CA PRO A 139 -22.07 -3.21 -7.65
C PRO A 139 -21.12 -3.95 -8.62
N ALA A 140 -21.01 -5.27 -8.44
CA ALA A 140 -20.36 -6.15 -9.40
C ALA A 140 -21.30 -6.37 -10.61
N GLY A 141 -21.09 -5.58 -11.67
CA GLY A 141 -21.92 -5.61 -12.88
C GLY A 141 -21.25 -5.07 -14.13
N SER A 142 -20.26 -4.18 -13.99
CA SER A 142 -19.31 -3.84 -15.05
C SER A 142 -17.93 -4.33 -14.65
N LEU A 143 -17.32 -5.20 -15.47
CA LEU A 143 -15.88 -5.45 -15.43
C LEU A 143 -15.18 -4.12 -15.76
N SER A 144 -14.83 -3.36 -14.72
CA SER A 144 -14.21 -2.06 -14.84
C SER A 144 -12.73 -2.23 -15.15
N ILE A 145 -12.43 -2.49 -16.43
CA ILE A 145 -11.06 -2.70 -16.92
C ILE A 145 -10.32 -1.35 -16.88
N SER A 146 -9.62 -1.09 -15.77
CA SER A 146 -8.69 0.03 -15.64
C SER A 146 -7.29 -0.37 -16.07
N THR A 147 -6.64 0.48 -16.85
CA THR A 147 -5.25 0.30 -17.31
C THR A 147 -4.40 1.45 -16.76
N ASN A 148 -3.41 1.15 -15.92
CA ASN A 148 -2.48 2.12 -15.36
C ASN A 148 -1.08 1.87 -15.92
N PHE A 149 -0.41 2.92 -16.38
CA PHE A 149 0.98 2.91 -16.83
C PHE A 149 1.85 3.47 -15.70
N ASP A 150 2.77 2.67 -15.17
CA ASP A 150 3.81 3.13 -14.24
C ASP A 150 5.15 3.21 -15.01
N GLU A 151 5.63 4.43 -15.29
CA GLU A 151 6.89 4.67 -16.02
C GLU A 151 8.12 4.65 -15.10
N ASN A 152 7.89 4.95 -13.82
CA ASN A 152 8.92 5.09 -12.81
C ASN A 152 8.45 4.54 -11.45
N ILE A 153 9.40 4.40 -10.52
CA ILE A 153 9.13 3.73 -9.24
C ILE A 153 8.24 4.56 -8.30
N ASP A 154 8.17 5.88 -8.48
CA ASP A 154 7.25 6.73 -7.72
C ASP A 154 5.81 6.60 -8.22
N GLU A 155 5.59 6.26 -9.49
CA GLU A 155 4.29 5.91 -10.04
C GLU A 155 3.82 4.54 -9.56
N VAL A 156 4.69 3.52 -9.56
CA VAL A 156 4.40 2.23 -8.90
C VAL A 156 3.99 2.45 -7.44
N LYS A 157 4.70 3.33 -6.72
CA LYS A 157 4.36 3.67 -5.34
C LYS A 157 3.00 4.38 -5.22
N LYS A 158 2.66 5.29 -6.15
CA LYS A 158 1.35 5.97 -6.20
C LYS A 158 0.22 5.00 -6.53
N SER A 159 0.41 4.08 -7.47
CA SER A 159 -0.60 3.09 -7.83
C SER A 159 -0.81 2.06 -6.71
N MET A 160 0.23 1.72 -5.94
CA MET A 160 0.09 0.97 -4.67
C MET A 160 -0.66 1.76 -3.59
N ALA A 161 -0.33 3.03 -3.39
CA ALA A 161 -0.95 3.87 -2.37
C ALA A 161 -2.44 4.15 -2.64
N ALA A 162 -2.81 4.40 -3.91
CA ALA A 162 -4.19 4.64 -4.33
C ALA A 162 -5.13 3.45 -4.06
N LYS A 163 -4.60 2.22 -3.99
CA LYS A 163 -5.38 1.01 -3.64
C LYS A 163 -5.81 1.01 -2.16
N VAL A 164 -5.09 1.72 -1.30
CA VAL A 164 -5.33 1.78 0.16
C VAL A 164 -5.70 3.18 0.66
N ASP A 165 -6.09 4.07 -0.27
CA ASP A 165 -6.44 5.48 -0.03
C ASP A 165 -5.39 6.24 0.79
N LEU A 166 -4.10 5.92 0.57
CA LEU A 166 -2.99 6.59 1.22
C LEU A 166 -2.50 7.76 0.34
N GLU A 167 -2.58 8.98 0.85
CA GLU A 167 -2.13 10.17 0.13
C GLU A 167 -0.60 10.21 0.03
N VAL A 168 -0.05 10.09 -1.18
CA VAL A 168 1.42 10.13 -1.44
C VAL A 168 1.96 11.56 -1.44
N ASN A 169 1.76 12.25 -0.32
CA ASN A 169 2.46 13.47 0.01
C ASN A 169 3.84 13.17 0.61
N ALA A 170 4.64 14.22 0.84
CA ALA A 170 6.01 14.14 1.36
C ALA A 170 6.14 13.28 2.63
N GLY A 171 5.10 13.16 3.47
CA GLY A 171 5.12 12.33 4.67
C GLY A 171 5.19 10.80 4.45
N THR A 172 4.98 10.28 3.24
CA THR A 172 4.93 8.83 2.97
C THR A 172 6.29 8.17 2.71
N PHE A 173 7.38 8.69 3.27
CA PHE A 173 8.72 8.10 3.14
C PHE A 173 8.70 6.59 3.49
N GLY A 174 9.35 5.76 2.67
CA GLY A 174 9.44 4.30 2.94
C GLY A 174 8.17 3.48 2.76
N SER A 175 6.99 4.08 2.51
CA SER A 175 5.77 3.31 2.20
C SER A 175 6.00 2.42 0.98
N PHE A 176 5.55 1.17 1.05
CA PHE A 176 5.73 0.11 0.05
C PHE A 176 7.19 -0.28 -0.26
N SER A 177 8.19 0.29 0.44
CA SER A 177 9.62 0.03 0.15
C SER A 177 10.11 -1.37 0.57
N GLY A 178 9.36 -2.09 1.37
CA GLY A 178 9.57 -3.50 1.70
C GLY A 178 8.78 -4.48 0.83
N SER A 179 7.77 -4.02 0.09
CA SER A 179 6.84 -4.88 -0.67
C SER A 179 7.50 -5.65 -1.82
N THR A 180 6.94 -6.82 -2.15
CA THR A 180 7.46 -7.72 -3.20
C THR A 180 7.19 -7.13 -4.59
N SER A 181 5.98 -6.66 -4.86
CA SER A 181 5.60 -5.97 -6.11
C SER A 181 6.51 -4.80 -6.45
N TYR A 182 6.85 -3.94 -5.47
CA TYR A 182 7.81 -2.85 -5.69
C TYR A 182 9.21 -3.41 -5.95
N LYS A 183 9.69 -4.38 -5.16
CA LYS A 183 11.01 -5.01 -5.37
C LYS A 183 11.15 -5.62 -6.76
N GLU A 184 10.12 -6.29 -7.25
CA GLU A 184 10.07 -6.81 -8.62
C GLU A 184 10.10 -5.68 -9.65
N ALA A 185 9.16 -4.73 -9.58
CA ALA A 185 9.08 -3.61 -10.53
C ALA A 185 10.41 -2.86 -10.63
N LYS A 186 11.01 -2.51 -9.48
CA LYS A 186 12.36 -1.93 -9.41
C LYS A 186 13.43 -2.86 -10.01
N GLY A 187 13.39 -4.15 -9.70
CA GLY A 187 14.34 -5.14 -10.19
C GLY A 187 14.33 -5.24 -11.72
N HIS A 188 13.17 -5.23 -12.34
CA HIS A 188 13.03 -5.19 -13.80
C HIS A 188 13.48 -3.84 -14.38
N MET A 189 13.07 -2.71 -13.77
CA MET A 189 13.50 -1.36 -14.19
C MET A 189 15.03 -1.18 -14.14
N LEU A 190 15.74 -1.87 -13.22
CA LEU A 190 17.19 -1.80 -13.08
C LEU A 190 17.97 -2.84 -13.92
N LYS A 191 17.45 -4.06 -14.08
CA LYS A 191 18.17 -5.17 -14.74
C LYS A 191 18.20 -5.09 -16.26
N THR A 192 17.24 -4.40 -16.88
CA THR A 192 17.21 -4.23 -18.33
C THR A 192 18.14 -3.10 -18.74
N ASP A 193 18.95 -3.33 -19.77
CA ASP A 193 19.97 -2.41 -20.32
C ASP A 193 19.32 -1.25 -21.11
N LYS A 194 18.39 -0.56 -20.44
CA LYS A 194 17.27 0.19 -21.02
C LYS A 194 16.80 1.29 -20.01
N SER A 195 17.31 2.52 -20.14
CA SER A 195 17.10 3.72 -19.25
C SER A 195 15.68 4.36 -19.28
N VAL A 196 15.42 5.67 -19.00
CA VAL A 196 14.05 6.34 -18.98
C VAL A 196 13.92 7.82 -19.53
N ALA A 197 13.10 8.17 -20.55
CA ALA A 197 12.76 9.55 -20.97
C ALA A 197 11.28 9.85 -21.41
N GLU A 198 10.84 11.11 -21.18
CA GLU A 198 9.45 11.63 -21.18
C GLU A 198 8.96 12.23 -22.54
N VAL A 199 7.66 12.11 -22.85
CA VAL A 199 6.93 13.06 -23.72
C VAL A 199 5.54 13.38 -23.15
N ARG A 200 5.39 14.55 -22.53
CA ARG A 200 4.08 15.15 -22.26
C ARG A 200 3.63 16.04 -23.41
N ASN A 201 2.33 16.13 -23.63
CA ASN A 201 1.76 16.93 -24.71
C ASN A 201 1.73 18.44 -24.38
N PHE A 202 2.90 19.09 -24.45
CA PHE A 202 3.01 20.52 -24.75
C PHE A 202 4.32 20.80 -25.52
N ARG A 203 4.26 21.64 -26.57
CA ARG A 203 5.43 21.95 -27.41
C ARG A 203 6.57 22.58 -26.59
N PHE A 204 7.70 21.90 -26.46
CA PHE A 204 8.96 22.28 -27.13
C PHE A 204 10.02 21.17 -27.00
N ILE A 205 10.88 21.04 -28.00
CA ILE A 205 11.91 19.99 -28.09
C ILE A 205 13.12 20.36 -27.21
N ASN A 206 13.57 19.42 -26.37
CA ASN A 206 15.01 19.13 -26.30
C ASN A 206 15.29 17.70 -25.81
N ILE A 207 16.05 16.96 -26.62
CA ILE A 207 16.29 15.53 -26.43
C ILE A 207 17.46 15.34 -25.45
N ARG A 208 17.25 14.58 -24.37
CA ARG A 208 18.31 13.78 -23.75
C ARG A 208 17.89 12.34 -23.60
N GLN A 209 18.79 11.48 -24.05
CA GLN A 209 18.53 10.07 -24.35
C GLN A 209 18.58 9.22 -23.08
N PHE A 210 17.41 8.78 -22.67
CA PHE A 210 17.16 7.71 -21.71
C PHE A 210 15.90 6.93 -22.25
N CYS A 211 15.62 5.66 -21.91
CA CYS A 211 14.76 4.71 -22.72
C CYS A 211 13.22 4.50 -22.47
N ASN A 212 12.78 3.86 -21.37
CA ASN A 212 11.44 3.50 -20.79
C ASN A 212 11.00 2.00 -20.80
N VAL A 213 11.19 1.24 -19.71
CA VAL A 213 10.39 0.00 -19.48
C VAL A 213 9.08 0.40 -18.84
N PHE A 214 7.96 0.04 -19.46
CA PHE A 214 6.63 0.36 -18.97
C PHE A 214 6.04 -0.82 -18.20
N PHE A 215 5.63 -0.57 -16.96
CA PHE A 215 4.78 -1.46 -16.20
C PHE A 215 3.34 -1.10 -16.47
N ILE A 216 2.54 -2.07 -16.92
CA ILE A 216 1.13 -1.81 -17.19
C ILE A 216 0.26 -2.80 -16.41
N GLN A 217 -0.54 -2.22 -15.53
CA GLN A 217 -1.47 -2.91 -14.65
C GLN A 217 -2.86 -2.84 -15.27
N THR A 218 -3.42 -3.98 -15.65
CA THR A 218 -4.83 -4.08 -16.05
C THR A 218 -5.58 -4.93 -15.03
N SER A 219 -6.71 -4.45 -14.52
CA SER A 219 -7.47 -5.15 -13.48
C SER A 219 -8.98 -5.05 -13.65
N ALA A 220 -9.70 -6.00 -13.06
CA ALA A 220 -11.15 -5.95 -12.90
C ALA A 220 -11.56 -6.59 -11.57
N THR A 221 -12.59 -6.00 -10.94
CA THR A 221 -13.18 -6.51 -9.69
C THR A 221 -14.43 -7.33 -9.98
N VAL A 222 -14.66 -8.31 -9.10
CA VAL A 222 -15.73 -9.30 -9.14
C VAL A 222 -16.35 -9.42 -7.75
N SER A 223 -17.67 -9.61 -7.67
CA SER A 223 -18.51 -9.69 -6.46
C SER A 223 -17.91 -9.00 -5.21
N SER A 224 -18.10 -7.68 -5.11
CA SER A 224 -17.36 -6.87 -4.13
C SER A 224 -18.22 -6.40 -2.96
N ILE A 225 -17.69 -6.54 -1.75
CA ILE A 225 -18.25 -6.07 -0.47
C ILE A 225 -17.27 -5.07 0.14
N GLU A 226 -17.80 -3.99 0.68
CA GLU A 226 -17.09 -2.99 1.47
C GLU A 226 -17.51 -3.11 2.93
N PHE A 227 -16.53 -3.26 3.81
CA PHE A 227 -16.71 -3.17 5.26
C PHE A 227 -16.16 -1.83 5.74
N ASP A 228 -16.89 -1.19 6.63
CA ASP A 228 -16.58 0.09 7.27
C ASP A 228 -16.58 -0.15 8.79
N LEU A 229 -15.50 0.14 9.50
CA LEU A 229 -15.44 -0.01 10.95
C LEU A 229 -16.16 1.15 11.66
N LYS A 230 -16.58 0.91 12.90
CA LYS A 230 -16.98 1.99 13.80
C LYS A 230 -15.78 2.92 14.06
N ALA A 231 -16.07 4.20 14.27
CA ALA A 231 -15.06 5.23 14.53
C ALA A 231 -14.10 4.83 15.69
N PRO A 232 -12.79 5.19 15.62
CA PRO A 232 -11.76 4.67 16.53
C PRO A 232 -12.05 4.88 18.02
N GLU A 233 -12.77 5.94 18.39
CA GLU A 233 -13.12 6.30 19.76
C GLU A 233 -14.04 5.29 20.45
N ILE A 234 -14.82 4.54 19.65
CA ILE A 234 -15.77 3.51 20.11
C ILE A 234 -15.40 2.11 19.62
N LEU A 235 -14.24 1.97 18.97
CA LEU A 235 -13.76 0.70 18.43
C LEU A 235 -13.08 -0.10 19.55
N HIS A 236 -13.51 -1.35 19.74
CA HIS A 236 -12.93 -2.25 20.72
C HIS A 236 -11.81 -3.08 20.09
N THR A 237 -10.60 -2.91 20.62
CA THR A 237 -9.42 -3.72 20.31
C THR A 237 -9.43 -5.05 21.08
N SER A 238 -8.66 -6.03 20.61
CA SER A 238 -8.47 -7.30 21.31
C SER A 238 -7.76 -7.11 22.66
N PRO A 239 -8.05 -7.94 23.69
CA PRO A 239 -7.34 -7.89 24.97
C PRO A 239 -5.82 -8.08 24.82
N TYR A 240 -5.40 -8.83 23.80
CA TYR A 240 -3.98 -9.00 23.47
C TYR A 240 -3.33 -7.67 23.05
N PHE A 241 -3.94 -6.94 22.11
CA PHE A 241 -3.48 -5.61 21.72
C PHE A 241 -3.49 -4.62 22.89
N GLU A 242 -4.56 -4.61 23.70
CA GLU A 242 -4.67 -3.73 24.87
C GLU A 242 -3.54 -4.01 25.88
N SER A 243 -3.22 -5.28 26.17
CA SER A 243 -2.12 -5.65 27.08
C SER A 243 -0.74 -5.13 26.62
N TRP A 244 -0.47 -5.17 25.31
CA TRP A 244 0.73 -4.56 24.73
C TRP A 244 0.74 -3.03 24.91
N VAL A 245 -0.36 -2.35 24.58
CA VAL A 245 -0.48 -0.88 24.75
C VAL A 245 -0.33 -0.47 26.22
N GLU A 246 -0.89 -1.23 27.17
CA GLU A 246 -0.71 -1.02 28.61
C GLU A 246 0.76 -1.15 29.03
N SER A 247 1.49 -2.11 28.45
CA SER A 247 2.88 -2.38 28.79
C SER A 247 3.89 -1.35 28.23
N LEU A 248 3.57 -0.63 27.15
CA LEU A 248 4.42 0.43 26.59
C LEU A 248 4.81 1.49 27.65
N PRO A 249 6.07 1.97 27.70
CA PRO A 249 6.48 3.00 28.64
C PRO A 249 5.97 4.39 28.20
N SER A 250 6.01 5.36 29.12
CA SER A 250 5.43 6.70 28.88
C SER A 250 6.16 7.56 27.83
N SER A 251 7.32 7.14 27.32
CA SER A 251 8.03 7.80 26.22
C SER A 251 8.94 6.82 25.48
N TYR A 252 9.16 7.06 24.19
CA TYR A 252 9.97 6.22 23.32
C TYR A 252 11.42 6.09 23.80
N GLU A 253 12.01 7.17 24.34
CA GLU A 253 13.42 7.16 24.80
C GLU A 253 13.67 6.26 26.01
N LYS A 254 12.62 5.88 26.75
CA LYS A 254 12.77 4.99 27.91
C LYS A 254 12.98 3.53 27.50
N ASP A 255 12.27 3.09 26.47
CA ASP A 255 12.48 1.78 25.86
C ASP A 255 12.11 1.83 24.36
N PRO A 256 13.07 2.21 23.49
CA PRO A 256 12.86 2.24 22.05
C PRO A 256 12.52 0.86 21.47
N LEU A 257 13.07 -0.21 22.07
CA LEU A 257 12.91 -1.58 21.59
C LEU A 257 11.46 -2.04 21.79
N MET A 258 10.85 -1.70 22.92
CA MET A 258 9.46 -2.07 23.19
C MET A 258 8.46 -1.43 22.22
N TYR A 259 8.72 -0.19 21.79
CA TYR A 259 7.94 0.47 20.73
C TYR A 259 8.23 -0.12 19.34
N ASP A 260 9.49 -0.41 19.02
CA ASP A 260 9.85 -1.08 17.77
C ASP A 260 9.22 -2.48 17.68
N GLU A 261 9.22 -3.28 18.76
CA GLU A 261 8.56 -4.58 18.86
C GLU A 261 7.04 -4.49 18.71
N PHE A 262 6.40 -3.48 19.29
CA PHE A 262 4.97 -3.22 19.11
C PHE A 262 4.62 -2.96 17.63
N VAL A 263 5.39 -2.08 16.96
CA VAL A 263 5.17 -1.72 15.54
C VAL A 263 5.61 -2.84 14.58
N ASP A 264 6.50 -3.74 15.00
CA ASP A 264 6.80 -4.99 14.28
C ASP A 264 5.68 -6.02 14.44
N THR A 265 5.08 -6.15 15.63
CA THR A 265 4.04 -7.14 15.97
C THR A 265 2.69 -6.79 15.35
N PHE A 266 2.23 -5.53 15.46
CA PHE A 266 0.92 -5.10 14.97
C PHE A 266 1.00 -4.21 13.71
N GLY A 267 2.20 -3.85 13.26
CA GLY A 267 2.39 -2.98 12.10
C GLY A 267 2.24 -1.49 12.41
N THR A 268 2.04 -0.71 11.36
CA THR A 268 1.99 0.76 11.38
C THR A 268 0.60 1.33 11.14
N HIS A 269 -0.30 0.54 10.56
CA HIS A 269 -1.65 0.94 10.14
C HIS A 269 -2.66 -0.22 10.37
N TYR A 270 -3.95 0.07 10.21
CA TYR A 270 -5.04 -0.92 10.10
C TYR A 270 -6.01 -0.49 9.00
N PHE A 271 -6.87 -1.41 8.53
CA PHE A 271 -7.95 -1.06 7.60
C PHE A 271 -9.14 -0.50 8.38
N ASP A 272 -9.52 0.73 8.07
CA ASP A 272 -10.73 1.39 8.58
C ASP A 272 -11.92 1.08 7.64
N ILE A 273 -11.67 1.17 6.33
CA ILE A 273 -12.57 0.70 5.28
C ILE A 273 -11.83 -0.37 4.48
N ALA A 274 -12.46 -1.49 4.16
CA ALA A 274 -11.84 -2.59 3.42
C ALA A 274 -12.76 -3.15 2.33
N LYS A 275 -12.21 -3.34 1.13
CA LYS A 275 -12.91 -3.79 -0.07
C LYS A 275 -12.48 -5.21 -0.42
N PHE A 276 -13.42 -6.13 -0.28
CA PHE A 276 -13.26 -7.56 -0.44
C PHE A 276 -14.00 -8.06 -1.68
N GLY A 277 -13.40 -8.98 -2.42
CA GLY A 277 -14.04 -9.62 -3.57
C GLY A 277 -13.04 -10.39 -4.43
N GLY A 278 -13.45 -10.73 -5.64
CA GLY A 278 -12.59 -11.34 -6.64
C GLY A 278 -11.81 -10.25 -7.37
N TYR A 279 -10.52 -10.45 -7.60
CA TYR A 279 -9.69 -9.50 -8.32
C TYR A 279 -8.88 -10.21 -9.39
N LEU A 280 -9.20 -9.91 -10.64
CA LEU A 280 -8.43 -10.33 -11.81
C LEU A 280 -7.36 -9.27 -12.09
N TYR A 281 -6.10 -9.69 -12.20
CA TYR A 281 -4.96 -8.81 -12.38
C TYR A 281 -4.03 -9.31 -13.49
N GLN A 282 -3.75 -8.44 -14.45
CA GLN A 282 -2.74 -8.64 -15.47
C GLN A 282 -1.62 -7.61 -15.24
N LYS A 283 -0.41 -8.13 -15.07
CA LYS A 283 0.84 -7.38 -15.03
C LYS A 283 1.56 -7.62 -16.35
N THR A 284 1.63 -6.59 -17.19
CA THR A 284 2.34 -6.65 -18.46
C THR A 284 3.63 -5.86 -18.39
N ILE A 285 4.73 -6.48 -18.81
CA ILE A 285 6.02 -5.84 -19.05
C ILE A 285 6.16 -5.65 -20.57
N ILE A 286 6.36 -4.42 -21.03
CA ILE A 286 6.47 -4.11 -22.47
C ILE A 286 7.87 -3.66 -22.86
N GLU A 287 8.35 -4.17 -23.99
CA GLU A 287 9.59 -3.70 -24.61
C GLU A 287 9.51 -2.25 -25.10
N ASN A 288 10.54 -1.48 -24.73
CA ASN A 288 10.65 -0.04 -24.99
C ASN A 288 10.64 0.30 -26.49
N SER A 289 11.20 -0.59 -27.33
CA SER A 289 11.16 -0.51 -28.80
C SER A 289 9.71 -0.50 -29.30
N TYR A 290 8.89 -1.41 -28.78
CA TYR A 290 7.48 -1.49 -29.14
C TYR A 290 6.72 -0.24 -28.72
N VAL A 291 6.88 0.26 -27.49
CA VAL A 291 6.16 1.48 -27.04
C VAL A 291 6.60 2.73 -27.80
N LYS A 292 7.87 2.85 -28.20
CA LYS A 292 8.34 3.97 -29.03
C LYS A 292 7.74 3.98 -30.44
N ASP A 293 7.48 2.79 -30.98
CA ASP A 293 7.00 2.59 -32.34
C ASP A 293 5.49 2.28 -32.40
N THR A 294 4.74 2.50 -31.31
CA THR A 294 3.31 2.15 -31.18
C THR A 294 2.57 3.25 -30.42
N ASN A 295 1.34 3.57 -30.82
CA ASN A 295 0.51 4.55 -30.12
C ASN A 295 0.03 3.99 -28.77
N GLU A 296 0.06 4.78 -27.69
CA GLU A 296 -0.47 4.44 -26.36
C GLU A 296 -1.88 3.82 -26.44
N LYS A 297 -2.77 4.36 -27.28
CA LYS A 297 -4.12 3.81 -27.50
C LYS A 297 -4.13 2.40 -28.08
N GLU A 298 -3.17 2.08 -28.94
CA GLU A 298 -3.01 0.75 -29.53
C GLU A 298 -2.40 -0.23 -28.50
N VAL A 299 -1.50 0.25 -27.64
CA VAL A 299 -1.01 -0.52 -26.48
C VAL A 299 -2.17 -0.83 -25.53
N GLU A 300 -2.96 0.18 -25.13
CA GLU A 300 -4.14 0.05 -24.28
C GLU A 300 -5.20 -0.89 -24.89
N ALA A 301 -5.50 -0.77 -26.19
CA ALA A 301 -6.43 -1.65 -26.88
C ALA A 301 -5.95 -3.12 -26.89
N ASN A 302 -4.67 -3.37 -27.19
CA ASN A 302 -4.11 -4.73 -27.16
C ASN A 302 -4.06 -5.30 -25.73
N LEU A 303 -3.79 -4.49 -24.70
CA LEU A 303 -3.88 -4.89 -23.29
C LEU A 303 -5.30 -5.28 -22.90
N LYS A 304 -6.30 -4.45 -23.22
CA LYS A 304 -7.72 -4.74 -22.95
C LYS A 304 -8.20 -5.99 -23.68
N LEU A 305 -7.66 -6.29 -24.87
CA LEU A 305 -7.94 -7.53 -25.60
C LEU A 305 -7.26 -8.74 -24.96
N SER A 306 -5.98 -8.62 -24.59
CA SER A 306 -5.25 -9.65 -23.83
C SER A 306 -6.00 -10.01 -22.54
N PHE A 307 -6.41 -8.99 -21.79
CA PHE A 307 -7.19 -9.14 -20.56
C PHE A 307 -8.55 -9.79 -20.81
N LYS A 308 -9.30 -9.37 -21.85
CA LYS A 308 -10.60 -9.95 -22.18
C LYS A 308 -10.50 -11.41 -22.64
N ALA A 309 -9.46 -11.75 -23.41
CA ALA A 309 -9.19 -13.11 -23.85
C ALA A 309 -8.85 -14.01 -22.66
N PHE A 310 -7.94 -13.56 -21.79
CA PHE A 310 -7.64 -14.21 -20.51
C PHE A 310 -8.87 -14.36 -19.60
N ALA A 311 -9.72 -13.33 -19.53
CA ALA A 311 -10.92 -13.33 -18.70
C ALA A 311 -12.09 -14.16 -19.28
N GLY A 312 -11.89 -14.88 -20.40
CA GLY A 312 -12.94 -15.64 -21.07
C GLY A 312 -14.09 -14.78 -21.64
N ILE A 313 -13.92 -13.45 -21.71
CA ILE A 313 -14.97 -12.51 -22.11
C ILE A 313 -15.12 -12.56 -23.63
N LYS A 314 -16.10 -13.33 -24.10
CA LYS A 314 -16.48 -13.40 -25.53
C LYS A 314 -16.74 -11.97 -26.05
N THR A 315 -15.96 -11.52 -27.03
CA THR A 315 -15.94 -10.13 -27.55
C THR A 315 -17.13 -9.79 -28.45
N SER A 316 -18.25 -10.51 -28.32
CA SER A 316 -19.40 -10.48 -29.23
C SER A 316 -20.39 -9.34 -29.00
N ILE A 317 -20.09 -8.39 -28.10
CA ILE A 317 -20.89 -7.18 -27.88
C ILE A 317 -20.15 -6.01 -28.54
N GLY A 318 -20.56 -5.70 -29.77
CA GLY A 318 -19.84 -4.78 -30.66
C GLY A 318 -19.84 -3.32 -30.18
N GLY A 319 -18.80 -2.58 -30.57
CA GLY A 319 -18.78 -1.12 -30.48
C GLY A 319 -17.41 -0.46 -30.29
N GLU A 320 -16.45 -1.12 -29.62
CA GLU A 320 -15.32 -0.35 -29.03
C GLU A 320 -13.91 -0.95 -29.18
N ILE A 321 -13.73 -2.17 -29.72
CA ILE A 321 -12.37 -2.75 -29.91
C ILE A 321 -12.23 -3.56 -31.21
N GLU A 322 -12.60 -2.96 -32.36
CA GLU A 322 -12.33 -3.54 -33.69
C GLU A 322 -11.00 -3.05 -34.31
N ASP A 323 -10.34 -2.04 -33.73
CA ASP A 323 -9.24 -1.31 -34.38
C ASP A 323 -7.84 -1.99 -34.33
N THR A 324 -7.64 -3.10 -33.62
CA THR A 324 -6.32 -3.78 -33.62
C THR A 324 -6.24 -4.88 -34.67
N THR A 325 -5.33 -4.69 -35.62
CA THR A 325 -5.06 -5.66 -36.70
C THR A 325 -4.45 -6.96 -36.15
N LYS A 326 -4.52 -8.05 -36.92
CA LYS A 326 -3.84 -9.31 -36.57
C LYS A 326 -2.32 -9.10 -36.38
N GLU A 327 -1.72 -8.29 -37.25
CA GLU A 327 -0.30 -7.91 -37.17
C GLU A 327 0.02 -7.12 -35.89
N SER A 328 -0.83 -6.16 -35.48
CA SER A 328 -0.70 -5.44 -34.21
C SER A 328 -0.69 -6.39 -33.01
N LYS A 329 -1.63 -7.35 -32.97
CA LYS A 329 -1.70 -8.37 -31.90
C LYS A 329 -0.46 -9.28 -31.86
N GLU A 330 0.00 -9.74 -33.02
CA GLU A 330 1.23 -10.54 -33.12
C GLU A 330 2.49 -9.73 -32.77
N ARG A 331 2.51 -8.43 -33.07
CA ARG A 331 3.59 -7.53 -32.69
C ARG A 331 3.59 -7.30 -31.18
N PHE A 332 2.44 -7.00 -30.58
CA PHE A 332 2.25 -6.89 -29.14
C PHE A 332 2.75 -8.15 -28.43
N SER A 333 2.19 -9.31 -28.75
CA SER A 333 2.53 -10.58 -28.09
C SER A 333 4.02 -10.96 -28.16
N ARG A 334 4.77 -10.50 -29.17
CA ARG A 334 6.23 -10.73 -29.28
C ARG A 334 7.08 -9.74 -28.49
N ASN A 335 6.50 -8.61 -28.07
CA ASN A 335 7.18 -7.53 -27.37
C ASN A 335 6.63 -7.32 -25.93
N THR A 336 5.83 -8.27 -25.42
CA THR A 336 5.24 -8.21 -24.09
C THR A 336 5.36 -9.52 -23.34
N GLU A 337 5.73 -9.45 -22.07
CA GLU A 337 5.54 -10.53 -21.10
C GLU A 337 4.24 -10.26 -20.33
N ASN A 338 3.27 -11.17 -20.40
CA ASN A 338 1.98 -11.06 -19.70
C ASN A 338 1.93 -12.06 -18.55
N ASN A 339 1.87 -11.54 -17.32
CA ASN A 339 1.64 -12.34 -16.13
C ASN A 339 0.22 -12.08 -15.62
N PHE A 340 -0.53 -13.15 -15.36
CA PHE A 340 -1.93 -13.08 -14.96
C PHE A 340 -2.13 -13.72 -13.58
N TYR A 341 -2.96 -13.08 -12.77
CA TYR A 341 -3.20 -13.47 -11.38
C TYR A 341 -4.68 -13.42 -11.05
N TYR A 342 -5.10 -14.40 -10.26
CA TYR A 342 -6.45 -14.53 -9.70
C TYR A 342 -6.33 -14.37 -8.18
N TYR A 343 -7.02 -13.40 -7.62
CA TYR A 343 -7.06 -13.21 -6.17
C TYR A 343 -8.49 -13.38 -5.65
N GLY A 344 -8.62 -14.23 -4.62
CA GLY A 344 -9.90 -14.65 -4.06
C GLY A 344 -10.49 -15.83 -4.82
N GLY A 345 -11.42 -16.54 -4.19
CA GLY A 345 -11.99 -17.79 -4.69
C GLY A 345 -11.00 -18.95 -4.75
N VAL A 346 -11.50 -20.14 -5.07
CA VAL A 346 -10.67 -21.33 -5.15
C VAL A 346 -9.94 -21.36 -6.50
N SER A 347 -8.62 -21.19 -6.48
CA SER A 347 -7.76 -21.10 -7.69
C SER A 347 -7.63 -22.39 -8.53
N LYS A 348 -8.34 -23.46 -8.18
CA LYS A 348 -8.21 -24.80 -8.80
C LYS A 348 -8.91 -24.95 -10.16
N PHE A 349 -9.59 -23.91 -10.66
CA PHE A 349 -10.35 -23.95 -11.92
C PHE A 349 -9.52 -23.56 -13.16
N THR A 350 -8.19 -23.49 -13.05
CA THR A 350 -7.29 -22.92 -14.09
C THR A 350 -6.92 -23.86 -15.25
N THR A 351 -7.63 -24.98 -15.43
CA THR A 351 -7.44 -25.85 -16.61
C THR A 351 -8.27 -25.36 -17.79
N ASP A 352 -7.62 -25.12 -18.94
CA ASP A 352 -8.22 -24.58 -20.18
C ASP A 352 -9.39 -25.42 -20.79
N GLU A 353 -9.74 -26.56 -20.20
CA GLU A 353 -10.75 -27.50 -20.69
C GLU A 353 -12.20 -27.14 -20.30
N ASP A 354 -12.42 -26.19 -19.39
CA ASP A 354 -13.76 -25.81 -18.90
C ASP A 354 -14.18 -24.40 -19.36
N GLU A 355 -15.03 -24.30 -20.40
CA GLU A 355 -15.55 -23.01 -20.89
C GLU A 355 -16.25 -22.15 -19.81
N ASN A 356 -16.66 -22.73 -18.68
CA ASN A 356 -17.36 -22.02 -17.60
C ASN A 356 -16.49 -21.78 -16.35
N TYR A 357 -15.17 -21.98 -16.43
CA TYR A 357 -14.26 -21.86 -15.28
C TYR A 357 -14.36 -20.51 -14.55
N MET A 358 -14.53 -19.40 -15.30
CA MET A 358 -14.71 -18.06 -14.73
C MET A 358 -16.00 -17.91 -13.91
N ALA A 359 -17.09 -18.58 -14.31
CA ALA A 359 -18.33 -18.58 -13.54
C ALA A 359 -18.14 -19.37 -12.23
N LYS A 360 -17.48 -20.54 -12.29
CA LYS A 360 -17.16 -21.34 -11.11
C LYS A 360 -16.24 -20.60 -10.13
N TRP A 361 -15.23 -19.91 -10.64
CA TRP A 361 -14.38 -19.04 -9.84
C TRP A 361 -15.18 -17.91 -9.18
N TRP A 362 -16.03 -17.21 -9.95
CA TRP A 362 -16.92 -16.15 -9.46
C TRP A 362 -17.82 -16.62 -8.30
N ASP A 363 -18.36 -17.84 -8.37
CA ASP A 363 -19.18 -18.39 -7.30
C ASP A 363 -18.38 -18.53 -5.99
N THR A 364 -17.16 -19.09 -6.06
CA THR A 364 -16.28 -19.28 -4.89
C THR A 364 -15.72 -17.99 -4.30
N VAL A 365 -15.63 -16.90 -5.07
CA VAL A 365 -15.17 -15.59 -4.59
C VAL A 365 -16.00 -15.08 -3.40
N ASN A 366 -17.29 -15.42 -3.32
CA ASN A 366 -18.15 -14.99 -2.22
C ASN A 366 -17.83 -15.70 -0.90
N GLU A 367 -17.18 -16.87 -0.97
CA GLU A 367 -16.81 -17.69 0.20
C GLU A 367 -15.38 -17.37 0.68
N ASP A 368 -14.48 -17.03 -0.24
CA ASP A 368 -13.09 -16.64 0.03
C ASP A 368 -12.70 -15.35 -0.74
N PRO A 369 -13.22 -14.17 -0.33
CA PRO A 369 -12.96 -12.92 -1.04
C PRO A 369 -11.60 -12.32 -0.66
N TRP A 370 -10.91 -11.77 -1.65
CA TRP A 370 -9.62 -11.12 -1.46
C TRP A 370 -9.75 -9.64 -1.10
N LEU A 371 -8.88 -9.17 -0.21
CA LEU A 371 -8.73 -7.75 0.11
C LEU A 371 -7.99 -7.02 -1.02
N PHE A 372 -8.74 -6.37 -1.91
CA PHE A 372 -8.18 -5.72 -3.10
C PHE A 372 -7.99 -4.20 -2.95
N GLY A 373 -8.51 -3.60 -1.88
CA GLY A 373 -8.28 -2.20 -1.55
C GLY A 373 -9.04 -1.75 -0.31
N GLY A 374 -9.01 -0.46 -0.03
CA GLY A 374 -9.67 0.11 1.17
C GLY A 374 -9.15 1.49 1.51
N GLN A 375 -9.35 1.90 2.77
CA GLN A 375 -8.72 3.03 3.42
C GLN A 375 -8.00 2.53 4.66
N ILE A 376 -6.71 2.84 4.78
CA ILE A 376 -5.91 2.53 5.97
C ILE A 376 -5.78 3.74 6.90
N ARG A 377 -5.77 3.51 8.21
CA ARG A 377 -5.50 4.54 9.22
C ARG A 377 -4.26 4.21 10.06
N PRO A 378 -3.53 5.21 10.57
CA PRO A 378 -2.36 4.99 11.42
C PRO A 378 -2.73 4.27 12.73
N ILE A 379 -1.91 3.30 13.14
CA ILE A 379 -2.22 2.42 14.27
C ILE A 379 -2.32 3.14 15.62
N GLU A 380 -1.62 4.27 15.79
CA GLU A 380 -1.68 5.03 17.05
C GLU A 380 -3.07 5.61 17.35
N TRP A 381 -3.96 5.71 16.35
CA TRP A 381 -5.34 6.20 16.54
C TRP A 381 -6.18 5.28 17.43
N LEU A 382 -5.75 4.02 17.62
CA LEU A 382 -6.38 3.05 18.52
C LEU A 382 -5.88 3.15 19.97
N ILE A 383 -4.83 3.95 20.23
CA ILE A 383 -4.24 4.13 21.55
C ILE A 383 -4.93 5.28 22.27
N LYS A 384 -5.65 4.96 23.35
CA LYS A 384 -6.44 5.91 24.15
C LYS A 384 -5.58 6.86 25.01
N ASP A 385 -4.37 6.44 25.39
CA ASP A 385 -3.41 7.27 26.12
C ASP A 385 -2.69 8.21 25.14
N ALA A 386 -2.92 9.51 25.27
CA ALA A 386 -2.39 10.52 24.36
C ALA A 386 -0.85 10.64 24.40
N ALA A 387 -0.19 10.27 25.50
CA ALA A 387 1.28 10.25 25.54
C ALA A 387 1.79 9.06 24.72
N LYS A 388 1.32 7.85 25.03
CA LYS A 388 1.70 6.63 24.29
C LYS A 388 1.36 6.72 22.81
N GLN A 389 0.22 7.31 22.44
CA GLN A 389 -0.17 7.56 21.04
C GLN A 389 0.89 8.37 20.27
N ASN A 390 1.38 9.48 20.84
CA ASN A 390 2.38 10.32 20.18
C ASN A 390 3.74 9.60 20.04
N GLU A 391 4.08 8.75 21.01
CA GLU A 391 5.34 8.01 21.05
C GLU A 391 5.31 6.78 20.12
N THR A 392 4.15 6.12 19.99
CA THR A 392 3.89 5.12 18.93
C THR A 392 3.95 5.77 17.55
N ARG A 393 3.37 6.97 17.35
CA ARG A 393 3.53 7.71 16.09
C ARG A 393 5.00 7.96 15.77
N LYS A 394 5.80 8.37 16.75
CA LYS A 394 7.25 8.55 16.59
C LYS A 394 7.94 7.25 16.15
N ALA A 395 7.62 6.12 16.78
CA ALA A 395 8.15 4.81 16.40
C ALA A 395 7.75 4.39 14.98
N VAL A 396 6.49 4.58 14.58
CA VAL A 396 5.99 4.33 13.22
C VAL A 396 6.75 5.16 12.18
N VAL A 397 6.93 6.46 12.41
CA VAL A 397 7.68 7.33 11.51
C VAL A 397 9.15 6.91 11.44
N LEU A 398 9.79 6.59 12.57
CA LEU A 398 11.17 6.11 12.60
C LEU A 398 11.34 4.80 11.82
N LYS A 399 10.40 3.84 11.95
CA LYS A 399 10.39 2.61 11.15
C LYS A 399 10.27 2.89 9.65
N MET A 400 9.35 3.77 9.26
CA MET A 400 9.16 4.19 7.86
C MET A 400 10.42 4.87 7.29
N VAL A 401 11.07 5.74 8.07
CA VAL A 401 12.36 6.36 7.71
C VAL A 401 13.48 5.33 7.58
N ARG A 402 13.61 4.37 8.51
CA ARG A 402 14.59 3.27 8.42
C ARG A 402 14.35 2.44 7.15
N ALA A 403 13.11 2.08 6.84
CA ALA A 403 12.74 1.34 5.63
C ALA A 403 13.03 2.11 4.33
N TYR A 404 13.03 3.45 4.37
CA TYR A 404 13.49 4.29 3.27
C TYR A 404 15.02 4.35 3.18
N GLN A 405 15.70 4.68 4.28
CA GLN A 405 17.16 4.89 4.35
C GLN A 405 17.94 3.61 4.02
N ILE A 406 17.58 2.48 4.64
CA ILE A 406 18.20 1.17 4.34
C ILE A 406 18.08 0.88 2.84
N ARG A 407 16.95 1.20 2.21
CA ARG A 407 16.75 0.94 0.78
C ARG A 407 17.51 1.92 -0.12
N SER A 408 17.65 3.19 0.27
CA SER A 408 18.53 4.14 -0.41
C SER A 408 19.98 3.64 -0.40
N LEU A 409 20.48 3.22 0.77
CA LEU A 409 21.82 2.65 0.93
C LEU A 409 22.03 1.38 0.10
N LEU A 410 21.07 0.44 0.13
CA LEU A 410 21.14 -0.78 -0.71
C LEU A 410 21.18 -0.45 -2.20
N THR A 411 20.46 0.58 -2.66
CA THR A 411 20.50 1.02 -4.06
C THR A 411 21.88 1.54 -4.45
N GLN A 412 22.49 2.36 -3.59
CA GLN A 412 23.84 2.87 -3.81
C GLN A 412 24.88 1.74 -3.82
N ILE A 413 24.67 0.67 -3.03
CA ILE A 413 25.50 -0.53 -3.03
C ILE A 413 25.32 -1.35 -4.32
N ASP A 414 24.08 -1.55 -4.79
CA ASP A 414 23.81 -2.26 -6.04
C ASP A 414 24.38 -1.52 -7.26
N GLU A 415 24.21 -0.20 -7.33
CA GLU A 415 24.84 0.66 -8.35
C GLU A 415 26.38 0.57 -8.30
N TYR A 416 26.95 0.55 -7.09
CA TYR A 416 28.38 0.37 -6.87
C TYR A 416 28.89 -0.99 -7.35
N LEU A 417 28.16 -2.08 -7.07
CA LEU A 417 28.55 -3.45 -7.45
C LEU A 417 28.41 -3.71 -8.95
N ASN A 418 27.40 -3.11 -9.60
CA ASN A 418 27.12 -3.33 -11.02
C ASN A 418 27.81 -2.32 -11.96
N SER A 419 28.43 -1.25 -11.44
CA SER A 419 29.16 -0.26 -12.23
C SER A 419 30.37 -0.87 -12.97
N PRO A 420 30.36 -0.96 -14.31
CA PRO A 420 31.48 -1.54 -15.05
C PRO A 420 32.70 -0.62 -14.98
N LYS A 421 33.79 -1.13 -14.39
CA LYS A 421 35.08 -0.44 -14.09
C LYS A 421 35.06 0.43 -12.82
N VAL A 422 35.22 -0.22 -11.66
CA VAL A 422 35.67 0.45 -10.43
C VAL A 422 37.12 0.03 -10.16
N ASP A 423 38.07 0.93 -10.40
CA ASP A 423 39.49 0.75 -10.04
C ASP A 423 39.61 0.54 -8.53
N LEU A 424 40.51 -0.35 -8.10
CA LEU A 424 40.79 -0.67 -6.70
C LEU A 424 41.13 0.58 -5.84
N HIS A 425 41.67 1.64 -6.44
CA HIS A 425 41.86 2.92 -5.76
C HIS A 425 40.52 3.62 -5.48
N SER A 426 39.65 3.68 -6.49
CA SER A 426 38.28 4.22 -6.35
C SER A 426 37.39 3.37 -5.42
N ILE A 427 37.64 2.06 -5.31
CA ILE A 427 37.01 1.19 -4.29
C ILE A 427 37.32 1.71 -2.88
N LYS A 428 38.60 1.97 -2.56
CA LYS A 428 38.99 2.44 -1.21
C LYS A 428 38.45 3.84 -0.89
N GLN A 429 38.47 4.75 -1.87
CA GLN A 429 37.88 6.08 -1.70
C GLN A 429 36.35 6.01 -1.46
N ARG A 430 35.66 5.09 -2.14
CA ARG A 430 34.21 4.90 -1.99
C ARG A 430 33.83 4.11 -0.73
N GLU A 431 34.65 3.16 -0.29
CA GLU A 431 34.51 2.51 1.02
C GLU A 431 34.66 3.54 2.16
N ALA A 432 35.61 4.47 2.02
CA ALA A 432 35.75 5.60 2.94
C ALA A 432 34.53 6.53 2.89
N ALA A 433 33.97 6.82 1.71
CA ALA A 433 32.75 7.64 1.58
C ALA A 433 31.51 6.96 2.20
N ILE A 434 31.32 5.65 2.02
CA ILE A 434 30.23 4.89 2.66
C ILE A 434 30.41 4.86 4.18
N LYS A 435 31.62 4.66 4.68
CA LYS A 435 31.92 4.78 6.11
C LYS A 435 31.64 6.18 6.63
N GLN A 436 32.02 7.22 5.89
CA GLN A 436 31.78 8.62 6.25
C GLN A 436 30.28 8.96 6.25
N LEU A 437 29.47 8.40 5.33
CA LEU A 437 28.00 8.49 5.37
C LEU A 437 27.43 7.78 6.60
N PHE A 438 27.88 6.56 6.90
CA PHE A 438 27.45 5.82 8.09
C PHE A 438 27.86 6.51 9.40
N ASP A 439 29.03 7.12 9.44
CA ASP A 439 29.54 7.80 10.62
C ASP A 439 28.94 9.21 10.76
N SER A 440 28.58 9.89 9.65
CA SER A 440 27.73 11.10 9.66
C SER A 440 26.33 10.76 10.20
N TRP A 441 25.69 9.73 9.66
CA TRP A 441 24.37 9.26 10.14
C TRP A 441 24.39 8.83 11.61
N LYS A 442 25.43 8.12 12.08
CA LYS A 442 25.61 7.82 13.53
C LYS A 442 25.87 9.06 14.37
N LYS A 443 26.49 10.11 13.80
CA LYS A 443 26.77 11.37 14.48
C LYS A 443 25.48 12.19 14.57
N GLU A 444 24.74 12.33 13.48
CA GLU A 444 23.39 12.91 13.42
C GLU A 444 22.48 12.23 14.44
N LEU A 445 22.41 10.89 14.47
CA LEU A 445 21.69 10.13 15.49
C LEU A 445 22.16 10.38 16.93
N LYS A 446 23.39 10.81 17.17
CA LYS A 446 23.88 11.16 18.52
C LYS A 446 23.58 12.62 18.89
N GLU A 447 23.65 13.53 17.93
CA GLU A 447 23.32 14.95 18.09
C GLU A 447 21.78 15.16 18.16
N GLU A 448 21.00 14.26 17.56
CA GLU A 448 19.54 14.20 17.62
C GLU A 448 19.00 13.54 18.91
N ASN A 449 19.85 12.79 19.62
CA ASN A 449 19.56 12.19 20.93
C ASN A 449 20.23 12.94 22.12
N ASP A 450 20.90 14.08 21.89
CA ASP A 450 21.27 14.99 22.99
C ASP A 450 20.00 15.78 23.39
N PRO A 451 19.50 15.64 24.64
CA PRO A 451 18.26 16.31 25.07
C PRO A 451 18.33 17.85 25.07
N LYS A 452 19.48 18.45 24.78
CA LYS A 452 19.64 19.92 24.64
C LYS A 452 19.52 20.42 23.20
N THR A 453 19.72 19.57 22.20
CA THR A 453 19.49 19.89 20.79
C THR A 453 18.21 19.20 20.34
N LYS A 454 17.20 19.97 19.94
CA LYS A 454 15.96 19.47 19.32
C LYS A 454 16.05 19.70 17.81
N PRO A 455 16.35 18.70 16.96
CA PRO A 455 16.32 18.90 15.51
C PRO A 455 15.19 18.13 14.81
N TYR A 456 14.80 16.93 15.26
CA TYR A 456 13.90 16.07 14.47
C TYR A 456 12.53 16.69 14.19
N TYR A 457 11.87 17.25 15.21
CA TYR A 457 10.60 17.94 15.05
C TYR A 457 10.75 19.29 14.32
N GLU A 458 11.90 19.97 14.42
CA GLU A 458 12.14 21.23 13.70
C GLU A 458 12.48 21.01 12.23
N PHE A 459 13.23 19.95 11.90
CA PHE A 459 13.50 19.47 10.54
C PHE A 459 12.21 19.00 9.85
N MET A 460 11.40 18.17 10.53
CA MET A 460 10.10 17.78 10.01
C MET A 460 9.15 18.98 9.84
N ALA A 461 9.22 19.98 10.74
CA ALA A 461 8.47 21.23 10.59
C ALA A 461 9.03 22.15 9.48
N GLU A 462 10.33 22.14 9.18
CA GLU A 462 10.92 22.83 8.03
C GLU A 462 10.53 22.16 6.70
N GLU A 463 10.58 20.83 6.61
CA GLU A 463 10.13 20.12 5.42
C GLU A 463 8.61 20.27 5.22
N LEU A 464 7.81 20.28 6.29
CA LEU A 464 6.38 20.63 6.22
C LEU A 464 6.15 22.08 5.74
N LYS A 465 7.05 23.03 6.04
CA LYS A 465 7.01 24.40 5.47
C LYS A 465 7.47 24.47 4.01
N ARG A 466 8.20 23.47 3.51
CA ARG A 466 8.65 23.36 2.10
C ARG A 466 7.62 22.69 1.20
N VAL A 467 6.60 22.02 1.77
CA VAL A 467 5.43 21.58 1.00
C VAL A 467 4.70 22.81 0.45
N PRO A 468 4.49 22.92 -0.88
CA PRO A 468 3.84 24.10 -1.45
C PRO A 468 2.38 24.18 -0.99
N THR A 469 2.06 25.21 -0.20
CA THR A 469 0.67 25.57 0.13
C THR A 469 -0.12 25.79 -1.16
N GLN A 470 -1.10 24.93 -1.41
CA GLN A 470 -1.91 24.99 -2.62
C GLN A 470 -2.70 26.29 -2.67
N CYS A 471 -2.47 27.11 -3.71
CA CYS A 471 -3.23 28.33 -3.93
C CYS A 471 -4.72 28.02 -4.11
N VAL A 472 -5.57 28.54 -3.22
CA VAL A 472 -7.02 28.41 -3.37
C VAL A 472 -7.50 29.42 -4.41
N ALA A 473 -8.20 28.93 -5.45
CA ALA A 473 -8.84 29.77 -6.44
C ALA A 473 -10.37 29.63 -6.33
N ILE A 474 -11.06 30.71 -5.99
CA ILE A 474 -12.52 30.70 -5.84
C ILE A 474 -13.16 31.10 -7.16
N LYS A 475 -13.97 30.21 -7.73
CA LYS A 475 -14.76 30.48 -8.94
C LYS A 475 -16.21 30.78 -8.58
N THR A 476 -16.56 32.06 -8.59
CA THR A 476 -17.92 32.53 -8.30
C THR A 476 -18.71 32.66 -9.60
N ASN A 477 -19.77 31.87 -9.75
CA ASN A 477 -20.71 31.99 -10.87
C ASN A 477 -21.90 32.87 -10.45
N TYR A 478 -22.29 33.82 -11.30
CA TYR A 478 -23.44 34.69 -11.07
C TYR A 478 -24.21 34.94 -12.37
N LYS A 479 -25.51 35.19 -12.24
CA LYS A 479 -26.40 35.44 -13.38
C LYS A 479 -26.51 36.95 -13.61
N LEU A 480 -26.14 37.40 -14.81
CA LEU A 480 -26.29 38.78 -15.23
C LEU A 480 -27.79 39.15 -15.41
N PRO A 481 -28.17 40.43 -15.36
CA PRO A 481 -29.57 40.86 -15.49
C PRO A 481 -30.27 40.41 -16.79
N ASN A 482 -29.50 40.22 -17.87
CA ASN A 482 -30.00 39.68 -19.15
C ASN A 482 -30.17 38.14 -19.16
N GLY A 483 -29.97 37.48 -18.02
CA GLY A 483 -30.11 36.04 -17.84
C GLY A 483 -28.85 35.22 -18.16
N THR A 484 -27.80 35.83 -18.70
CA THR A 484 -26.54 35.14 -19.07
C THR A 484 -25.74 34.76 -17.82
N MET A 485 -25.14 33.57 -17.80
CA MET A 485 -24.24 33.16 -16.72
C MET A 485 -22.84 33.72 -16.96
N ALA A 486 -22.29 34.42 -15.97
CA ALA A 486 -20.90 34.87 -15.92
C ALA A 486 -20.16 34.16 -14.78
N SER A 487 -18.83 34.04 -14.89
CA SER A 487 -17.98 33.50 -13.83
C SER A 487 -16.79 34.42 -13.59
N LYS A 488 -16.55 34.79 -12.33
CA LYS A 488 -15.32 35.46 -11.90
C LYS A 488 -14.45 34.43 -11.19
N LEU A 489 -13.17 34.38 -11.55
CA LEU A 489 -12.15 33.57 -10.87
C LEU A 489 -11.28 34.52 -10.06
N GLU A 490 -11.30 34.38 -8.74
CA GLU A 490 -10.45 35.14 -7.83
C GLU A 490 -9.33 34.21 -7.35
N ARG A 491 -8.08 34.64 -7.57
CA ARG A 491 -6.87 33.96 -7.10
C ARG A 491 -6.32 34.77 -5.94
N TYR A 492 -5.93 34.08 -4.87
CA TYR A 492 -5.26 34.68 -3.72
C TYR A 492 -3.79 34.24 -3.76
N ASP A 493 -2.87 35.21 -3.71
CA ASP A 493 -1.44 34.94 -3.64
C ASP A 493 -1.03 34.62 -2.20
N CYS A 494 -0.24 33.56 -2.02
CA CYS A 494 0.06 32.95 -0.71
C CYS A 494 1.10 33.74 0.12
N ALA A 495 1.23 35.05 -0.08
CA ALA A 495 2.34 35.85 0.45
C ALA A 495 1.95 36.86 1.55
N ASP A 496 0.66 37.05 1.85
CA ASP A 496 0.22 38.07 2.80
C ASP A 496 -0.48 37.47 4.03
N GLN A 497 0.27 37.36 5.13
CA GLN A 497 -0.22 36.87 6.43
C GLN A 497 -0.96 37.95 7.25
N SER A 498 -1.08 39.19 6.76
CA SER A 498 -1.64 40.31 7.55
C SER A 498 -3.17 40.32 7.69
N TYR A 499 -3.90 39.49 6.94
CA TYR A 499 -5.34 39.66 6.72
C TYR A 499 -6.29 38.86 7.63
N TYR A 500 -5.79 38.19 8.67
CA TYR A 500 -6.62 37.32 9.55
C TYR A 500 -7.08 37.94 10.87
N GLU A 501 -6.63 39.15 11.24
CA GLU A 501 -6.99 39.75 12.54
C GLU A 501 -8.12 40.79 12.50
N GLU A 502 -8.56 41.26 11.33
CA GLU A 502 -9.67 42.23 11.21
C GLU A 502 -10.79 41.78 10.25
N MET A 503 -11.71 40.93 10.74
CA MET A 503 -13.06 40.82 10.17
C MET A 503 -14.12 40.96 11.26
N ASN A 504 -14.64 42.18 11.41
CA ASN A 504 -15.91 42.43 12.09
C ASN A 504 -17.09 41.86 11.27
N PRO A 505 -18.19 41.44 11.90
CA PRO A 505 -19.30 40.78 11.22
C PRO A 505 -20.07 41.75 10.31
N VAL A 506 -19.97 41.54 9.00
CA VAL A 506 -20.81 42.20 8.00
C VAL A 506 -22.02 41.32 7.69
N GLU A 507 -23.23 41.87 7.78
CA GLU A 507 -24.45 41.14 7.40
C GLU A 507 -24.47 40.82 5.90
N PHE A 508 -24.57 39.53 5.56
CA PHE A 508 -24.71 39.08 4.17
C PHE A 508 -26.18 38.91 3.75
N PRO A 509 -26.61 39.41 2.57
CA PRO A 509 -27.96 39.20 2.07
C PRO A 509 -28.21 37.73 1.69
N LYS A 510 -29.45 37.26 1.96
CA LYS A 510 -29.89 35.85 2.07
C LYS A 510 -29.85 34.97 0.80
N SER A 511 -28.98 35.23 -0.19
CA SER A 511 -28.86 34.36 -1.37
C SER A 511 -27.49 34.46 -2.07
N LYS A 512 -26.47 33.78 -1.51
CA LYS A 512 -25.25 33.40 -2.24
C LYS A 512 -24.90 31.94 -1.92
N SER A 513 -24.68 31.13 -2.95
CA SER A 513 -24.12 29.79 -2.84
C SER A 513 -22.62 29.85 -3.13
N ILE A 514 -21.79 29.49 -2.14
CA ILE A 514 -20.33 29.42 -2.29
C ILE A 514 -19.95 27.99 -2.69
N CYS A 515 -19.08 27.85 -3.69
CA CYS A 515 -18.47 26.57 -4.05
C CYS A 515 -16.95 26.69 -3.86
N VAL A 516 -16.41 25.99 -2.87
CA VAL A 516 -14.96 25.85 -2.67
C VAL A 516 -14.47 24.75 -3.60
N TYR A 517 -13.53 25.07 -4.49
CA TYR A 517 -12.85 24.09 -5.33
C TYR A 517 -11.48 23.80 -4.72
N LEU A 518 -11.34 22.64 -4.07
CA LEU A 518 -10.04 22.04 -3.83
C LEU A 518 -9.53 21.45 -5.16
N ASN A 519 -8.25 21.64 -5.47
CA ASN A 519 -7.72 21.45 -6.82
C ASN A 519 -7.33 19.99 -7.10
N ASN A 520 -8.27 19.06 -6.93
CA ASN A 520 -8.07 17.65 -7.26
C ASN A 520 -8.21 17.44 -8.77
N ARG A 521 -7.11 17.06 -9.42
CA ARG A 521 -7.10 16.61 -10.81
C ARG A 521 -7.65 15.18 -10.89
N PHE A 522 -8.85 15.01 -11.47
CA PHE A 522 -9.19 14.10 -12.58
C PHE A 522 -10.73 14.09 -12.78
N PRO A 523 -11.25 13.70 -13.96
CA PRO A 523 -12.66 13.91 -14.32
C PRO A 523 -13.61 12.76 -13.90
N PHE A 524 -14.91 13.03 -14.02
CA PHE A 524 -16.06 12.13 -13.85
C PHE A 524 -16.51 11.78 -12.41
N ILE A 525 -17.27 12.70 -11.80
CA ILE A 525 -18.56 12.34 -11.19
C ILE A 525 -19.62 13.31 -11.73
N ASN A 526 -20.54 12.79 -12.55
CA ASN A 526 -21.72 13.54 -12.98
C ASN A 526 -22.94 13.05 -12.18
N ASN A 527 -23.10 13.55 -10.94
CA ASN A 527 -24.34 13.39 -10.19
C ASN A 527 -24.60 14.61 -9.30
N LYS A 528 -25.83 15.14 -9.37
CA LYS A 528 -26.25 16.34 -8.64
C LYS A 528 -26.69 15.99 -7.22
N HIS A 529 -25.83 16.21 -6.23
CA HIS A 529 -26.29 16.46 -4.86
C HIS A 529 -26.01 17.91 -4.47
N ARG A 530 -27.09 18.66 -4.21
CA ARG A 530 -27.03 20.00 -3.65
C ARG A 530 -27.02 19.86 -2.12
N LEU A 531 -25.87 20.09 -1.48
CA LEU A 531 -25.92 20.56 -0.10
C LEU A 531 -26.49 21.99 -0.11
N LYS A 532 -27.55 22.20 0.66
CA LYS A 532 -27.91 23.54 1.16
C LYS A 532 -27.28 23.67 2.54
N ILE A 533 -26.53 24.75 2.72
CA ILE A 533 -26.30 25.40 4.01
C ILE A 533 -27.15 26.67 3.97
#